data_AF-A0A820EYN1-F1
#
_entry.id   AF-A0A820EYN1-F1
#
_cell.length_a   1.000
_cell.length_b   1.000
_cell.length_c   1.000
_cell.angle_alpha   90.00
_cell.angle_beta   90.00
_cell.angle_gamma   90.00
#
_symmetry.space_group_name_H-M   'P 1'
#
loop_
_entity.id
_entity.type
_entity.pdbx_description
1 polymer ?
#
loop_
_entity_poly.entity_id
_entity_poly.type
_entity_poly.pdbx_seq_one_letter_code
_entity_poly.pdbx_strand_id
1 'polypeptide(L)'
;LTTSRCNLRGLISCNEVPIECLDCALTIDCIYGQQISSSCRMLNGSCLNNNDKPVSSFQRLYTCQYCYQIALDELTCIPNIACRRHQNSYRYKSNCTISNNTQLCLGSRTFYRNIECNWTSGNKRSNTLLFSIFLGGLGFDRIYLGHIKEAFGKIFSFGGLGIWTLIDSILIACGYLTPDDGSVYIE
;
A
#
# COMPACT_ATOMS: atom_id res chain seq x y z
N LEU A 1 20.93 17.88 -4.93
CA LEU A 1 21.44 16.57 -5.38
C LEU A 1 20.51 15.87 -6.40
N THR A 2 19.69 16.60 -7.17
CA THR A 2 18.68 16.02 -8.08
C THR A 2 18.89 16.36 -9.56
N THR A 3 19.97 17.05 -9.93
CA THR A 3 20.21 17.50 -11.32
C THR A 3 20.83 16.43 -12.24
N SER A 4 21.33 15.31 -11.71
CA SER A 4 21.98 14.26 -12.51
C SER A 4 21.04 13.15 -13.00
N ARG A 5 19.84 12.99 -12.42
CA ARG A 5 18.90 11.91 -12.80
C ARG A 5 18.08 12.20 -14.07
N CYS A 6 17.99 13.46 -14.48
CA CYS A 6 17.15 13.88 -15.60
C CYS A 6 17.91 14.17 -16.90
N ASN A 7 19.20 13.85 -17.00
CA ASN A 7 19.97 14.08 -18.23
C ASN A 7 19.74 12.96 -19.25
N LEU A 8 18.53 12.95 -19.83
CA LEU A 8 18.11 11.99 -20.83
C LEU A 8 18.48 12.53 -22.22
N ARG A 9 19.43 11.91 -22.90
CA ARG A 9 19.92 12.34 -24.23
C ARG A 9 19.21 11.62 -25.37
N GLY A 10 17.87 11.62 -25.38
CA GLY A 10 17.10 10.96 -26.44
C GLY A 10 17.18 9.43 -26.43
N LEU A 11 17.29 8.83 -25.24
CA LEU A 11 17.36 7.37 -25.07
C LEU A 11 15.99 6.72 -24.78
N ILE A 12 14.99 7.52 -24.40
CA ILE A 12 13.68 7.04 -23.97
C ILE A 12 12.54 7.78 -24.69
N SER A 13 11.40 7.11 -24.83
CA SER A 13 10.19 7.69 -25.40
C SER A 13 9.64 8.80 -24.50
N CYS A 14 9.10 9.87 -25.09
CA CYS A 14 8.52 11.00 -24.35
C CYS A 14 7.40 10.57 -23.37
N ASN A 15 6.71 9.45 -23.62
CA ASN A 15 5.69 8.91 -22.72
C ASN A 15 6.25 8.19 -21.48
N GLU A 16 7.51 7.76 -21.50
CA GLU A 16 8.14 7.02 -20.39
C GLU A 16 8.97 7.93 -19.48
N VAL A 17 9.13 9.20 -19.86
CA VAL A 17 9.89 10.18 -19.07
C VAL A 17 9.20 10.40 -17.72
N PRO A 18 9.92 10.31 -16.59
CA PRO A 18 9.35 10.56 -15.27
C PRO A 18 9.03 12.05 -15.07
N ILE A 19 8.00 12.33 -14.28
CA ILE A 19 7.46 13.68 -14.10
C ILE A 19 8.42 14.61 -13.37
N GLU A 20 9.32 14.08 -12.54
CA GLU A 20 10.38 14.87 -11.89
C GLU A 20 11.29 15.60 -12.90
N CYS A 21 11.33 15.12 -14.15
CA CYS A 21 12.14 15.68 -15.23
C CYS A 21 11.32 16.53 -16.22
N LEU A 22 10.03 16.72 -15.98
CA LEU A 22 9.11 17.41 -16.85
C LEU A 22 8.50 18.62 -16.16
N ASP A 23 8.27 19.66 -16.93
CA ASP A 23 7.47 20.80 -16.53
C ASP A 23 6.28 20.90 -17.50
N CYS A 24 5.06 20.75 -16.99
CA CYS A 24 3.87 20.61 -17.82
C CYS A 24 2.85 21.70 -17.47
N ALA A 25 2.30 22.34 -18.50
CA ALA A 25 1.20 23.28 -18.38
C ALA A 25 -0.11 22.51 -18.23
N LEU A 26 -0.51 22.29 -16.98
CA LEU A 26 -1.77 21.63 -16.60
C LEU A 26 -2.89 22.66 -16.48
N THR A 27 -4.09 22.31 -16.96
CA THR A 27 -5.28 23.16 -16.89
C THR A 27 -6.20 22.64 -15.79
N ILE A 28 -6.69 23.53 -14.94
CA ILE A 28 -7.56 23.17 -13.80
C ILE A 28 -9.04 23.21 -14.21
N ASP A 29 -9.39 24.00 -15.23
CA ASP A 29 -10.75 24.15 -15.77
C ASP A 29 -11.15 22.97 -16.66
N CYS A 30 -11.28 21.79 -16.05
CA CYS A 30 -11.64 20.56 -16.73
C CYS A 30 -12.67 19.73 -15.96
N ILE A 31 -13.37 18.86 -16.68
CA ILE A 31 -14.35 17.94 -16.06
C ILE A 31 -13.58 16.80 -15.39
N TYR A 32 -13.88 16.54 -14.12
CA TYR A 32 -13.27 15.43 -13.37
C TYR A 32 -13.38 14.10 -14.13
N GLY A 33 -12.25 13.41 -14.31
CA GLY A 33 -12.16 12.13 -15.02
C GLY A 33 -11.97 12.24 -16.54
N GLN A 34 -11.99 13.44 -17.12
CA GLN A 34 -11.77 13.64 -18.55
C GLN A 34 -10.28 13.49 -18.93
N GLN A 35 -9.97 12.88 -20.09
CA GLN A 35 -8.62 12.85 -20.63
C GLN A 35 -8.32 14.11 -21.44
N ILE A 36 -7.23 14.80 -21.09
CA ILE A 36 -6.82 16.09 -21.67
C ILE A 36 -5.34 16.03 -22.03
N SER A 37 -4.94 16.70 -23.11
CA SER A 37 -3.54 16.86 -23.47
C SER A 37 -2.95 18.11 -22.81
N SER A 38 -1.89 17.93 -22.02
CA SER A 38 -1.04 19.02 -21.51
C SER A 38 0.21 19.17 -22.38
N SER A 39 0.69 20.41 -22.53
CA SER A 39 2.00 20.66 -23.11
C SER A 39 3.09 20.50 -22.05
N CYS A 40 4.00 19.55 -22.26
CA CYS A 40 5.10 19.25 -21.37
C CYS A 40 6.44 19.63 -22.01
N ARG A 41 7.34 20.20 -21.22
CA ARG A 41 8.73 20.49 -21.59
C ARG A 41 9.69 19.71 -20.68
N MET A 42 10.79 19.24 -21.24
CA MET A 42 11.86 18.63 -20.45
C MET A 42 12.65 19.70 -19.72
N LEU A 43 12.89 19.48 -18.42
CA LEU A 43 13.76 20.36 -17.61
C LEU A 43 15.22 20.26 -18.04
N ASN A 44 15.65 19.06 -18.44
CA ASN A 44 17.00 18.79 -18.93
C ASN A 44 16.95 17.63 -19.95
N GLY A 45 17.72 17.73 -21.04
CA GLY A 45 17.79 16.68 -22.08
C GLY A 45 16.70 16.76 -23.18
N SER A 46 16.54 15.65 -23.91
CA SER A 46 15.59 15.45 -25.00
C SER A 46 15.00 14.04 -24.97
N CYS A 47 13.79 13.86 -25.49
CA CYS A 47 13.11 12.57 -25.60
C CYS A 47 12.79 12.26 -27.07
N LEU A 48 12.56 10.98 -27.36
CA LEU A 48 12.18 10.55 -28.71
C LEU A 48 10.68 10.70 -28.90
N ASN A 49 10.29 11.48 -29.92
CA ASN A 49 8.93 11.50 -30.42
C ASN A 49 8.67 10.25 -31.29
N ASN A 50 7.44 10.04 -31.77
CA ASN A 50 7.05 8.88 -32.58
C ASN A 50 7.87 8.68 -33.88
N ASN A 51 8.63 9.69 -34.31
CA ASN A 51 9.50 9.65 -35.48
C ASN A 51 10.99 9.49 -35.14
N ASP A 52 11.31 9.07 -33.91
CA ASP A 52 12.68 8.93 -33.37
C ASP A 52 13.52 10.21 -33.44
N LYS A 53 12.86 11.36 -33.47
CA LYS A 53 13.53 12.67 -33.44
C LYS A 53 13.63 13.16 -32.00
N PRO A 54 14.78 13.73 -31.60
CA PRO A 54 14.94 14.32 -30.28
C PRO A 54 14.11 15.60 -30.18
N VAL A 55 13.16 15.62 -29.25
CA VAL A 55 12.29 16.77 -28.99
C VAL A 55 12.33 17.10 -27.50
N SER A 56 12.30 18.40 -27.17
CA SER A 56 12.28 18.89 -25.80
C SER A 56 10.88 19.25 -25.29
N SER A 57 9.92 19.51 -26.19
CA SER A 57 8.52 19.82 -25.87
C SER A 57 7.55 18.90 -26.61
N PHE A 58 6.61 18.31 -25.88
CA PHE A 58 5.67 17.33 -26.44
C PHE A 58 4.32 17.43 -25.71
N GLN A 59 3.29 16.84 -26.31
CA GLN A 59 1.97 16.75 -25.69
C GLN A 59 1.84 15.43 -24.96
N ARG A 60 1.30 15.48 -23.75
CA ARG A 60 1.08 14.31 -22.91
C ARG A 60 -0.33 14.30 -22.36
N LEU A 61 -0.98 13.15 -22.49
CA LEU A 61 -2.34 12.93 -21.99
C LEU A 61 -2.31 12.71 -20.47
N TYR A 62 -3.26 13.32 -19.79
CA TYR A 62 -3.52 13.14 -18.38
C TYR A 62 -5.01 13.12 -18.10
N THR A 63 -5.41 12.47 -17.02
CA THR A 63 -6.78 12.50 -16.54
C THR A 63 -6.95 13.71 -15.63
N CYS A 64 -8.00 14.51 -15.85
CA CYS A 64 -8.35 15.65 -15.01
C CYS A 64 -8.79 15.14 -13.62
N GLN A 65 -7.83 14.99 -12.73
CA GLN A 65 -8.03 14.60 -11.33
C GLN A 65 -6.88 15.13 -10.49
N TYR A 66 -7.14 15.46 -9.23
CA TYR A 66 -6.08 15.82 -8.30
C TYR A 66 -5.33 14.59 -7.82
N CYS A 67 -4.04 14.74 -7.54
CA CYS A 67 -3.17 13.66 -7.06
C CYS A 67 -3.72 12.98 -5.79
N TYR A 68 -4.40 13.73 -4.92
CA TYR A 68 -4.99 13.20 -3.69
C TYR A 68 -6.27 12.36 -3.88
N GLN A 69 -6.88 12.39 -5.07
CA GLN A 69 -8.11 11.64 -5.40
C GLN A 69 -7.82 10.24 -5.94
N ILE A 70 -6.55 9.91 -6.19
CA ILE A 70 -6.11 8.62 -6.70
C ILE A 70 -6.38 7.49 -5.69
N ALA A 71 -6.69 6.31 -6.20
CA ALA A 71 -6.96 5.11 -5.40
C ALA A 71 -5.70 4.68 -4.59
N LEU A 72 -5.92 3.97 -3.48
CA LEU A 72 -4.84 3.69 -2.51
C LEU A 72 -3.79 2.70 -3.05
N ASP A 73 -4.19 1.81 -3.94
CA ASP A 73 -3.37 0.82 -4.63
C ASP A 73 -2.35 1.45 -5.61
N GLU A 74 -2.66 2.61 -6.17
CA GLU A 74 -1.75 3.38 -7.02
C GLU A 74 -0.82 4.32 -6.23
N LEU A 75 -0.89 4.32 -4.90
CA LEU A 75 -0.12 5.21 -4.02
C LEU A 75 0.96 4.45 -3.23
N THR A 76 2.14 5.04 -3.13
CA THR A 76 3.20 4.62 -2.21
C THR A 76 3.21 5.55 -1.00
N CYS A 77 2.78 5.04 0.15
CA CYS A 77 2.77 5.77 1.42
C CYS A 77 3.92 5.35 2.33
N ILE A 78 4.46 6.30 3.09
CA ILE A 78 5.51 6.01 4.07
C ILE A 78 4.89 5.20 5.23
N PRO A 79 5.39 3.98 5.50
CA PRO A 79 4.86 3.14 6.57
C PRO A 79 5.26 3.70 7.93
N ASN A 80 4.35 3.65 8.90
CA ASN A 80 4.66 3.94 10.29
C ASN A 80 4.82 2.64 11.09
N ILE A 81 6.08 2.27 11.37
CA ILE A 81 6.43 1.05 12.11
C ILE A 81 5.98 1.12 13.58
N ALA A 82 5.81 2.33 14.12
CA ALA A 82 5.36 2.56 15.49
C ALA A 82 3.84 2.54 15.64
N CYS A 83 3.09 2.41 14.54
CA CYS A 83 1.63 2.35 14.64
C CYS A 83 1.23 1.05 15.34
N ARG A 84 0.37 1.14 16.37
CA ARG A 84 -0.17 -0.03 17.08
C ARG A 84 -1.68 0.05 17.07
N ARG A 85 -2.37 -1.04 16.71
CA ARG A 85 -3.84 -1.08 16.61
C ARG A 85 -4.52 -0.82 17.97
N HIS A 86 -3.81 -1.07 19.08
CA HIS A 86 -4.26 -0.83 20.46
C HIS A 86 -4.32 0.66 20.88
N GLN A 87 -3.78 1.63 20.12
CA GLN A 87 -3.74 3.06 20.53
C GLN A 87 -4.94 3.90 20.04
N ASN A 88 -6.16 3.34 20.01
CA ASN A 88 -7.41 4.05 19.66
C ASN A 88 -7.50 4.68 18.26
N SER A 89 -6.47 4.58 17.41
CA SER A 89 -6.54 5.04 16.03
C SER A 89 -6.03 3.95 15.09
N TYR A 90 -6.97 3.19 14.55
CA TYR A 90 -6.74 2.25 13.45
C TYR A 90 -6.18 2.94 12.19
N ARG A 91 -6.24 4.28 12.13
CA ARG A 91 -5.72 5.11 11.05
C ARG A 91 -4.60 6.02 11.54
N TYR A 92 -3.60 6.27 10.70
CA TYR A 92 -2.55 7.26 10.95
C TYR A 92 -2.34 8.14 9.72
N LYS A 93 -1.86 9.37 9.96
CA LYS A 93 -1.53 10.33 8.91
C LYS A 93 -0.17 9.96 8.31
N SER A 94 -0.14 9.55 7.04
CA SER A 94 1.08 9.25 6.29
C SER A 94 1.30 10.26 5.17
N ASN A 95 2.56 10.42 4.77
CA ASN A 95 2.88 11.09 3.51
C ASN A 95 2.81 10.05 2.39
N CYS A 96 1.98 10.31 1.39
CA CYS A 96 1.76 9.45 0.25
C CYS A 96 2.19 10.15 -1.02
N THR A 97 2.77 9.36 -1.92
CA THR A 97 3.16 9.76 -3.27
C THR A 97 2.54 8.79 -4.26
N ILE A 98 2.43 9.21 -5.51
CA ILE A 98 1.94 8.34 -6.58
C ILE A 98 3.05 7.34 -6.95
N SER A 99 2.69 6.06 -7.00
CA SER A 99 3.59 4.96 -7.34
C SER A 99 4.11 5.10 -8.77
N ASN A 100 3.21 5.46 -9.70
CA ASN A 100 3.55 5.67 -11.09
C ASN A 100 4.21 7.04 -11.32
N ASN A 101 5.51 7.03 -11.58
CA ASN A 101 6.30 8.24 -11.87
C ASN A 101 5.99 8.88 -13.23
N THR A 102 5.18 8.24 -14.07
CA THR A 102 4.81 8.71 -15.41
C THR A 102 3.39 9.33 -15.46
N GLN A 103 2.56 9.11 -14.44
CA GLN A 103 1.16 9.56 -14.42
C GLN A 103 1.01 11.01 -13.92
N LEU A 104 0.51 11.89 -14.78
CA LEU A 104 0.25 13.29 -14.44
C LEU A 104 -1.07 13.45 -13.67
N CYS A 105 -1.07 14.38 -12.74
CA CYS A 105 -2.22 14.72 -11.89
C CYS A 105 -2.12 16.19 -11.46
N LEU A 106 -3.25 16.76 -11.05
CA LEU A 106 -3.33 18.15 -10.62
C LEU A 106 -2.85 18.30 -9.16
N GLY A 107 -2.13 19.38 -8.89
CA GLY A 107 -1.65 19.74 -7.54
C GLY A 107 -0.36 19.02 -7.13
N SER A 108 -0.13 18.94 -5.81
CA SER A 108 1.09 18.31 -5.26
C SER A 108 1.03 16.79 -5.37
N ARG A 109 2.11 16.17 -5.89
CA ARG A 109 2.27 14.71 -5.95
C ARG A 109 2.47 14.08 -4.57
N THR A 110 3.02 14.82 -3.63
CA THR A 110 3.20 14.42 -2.23
C THR A 110 2.11 15.07 -1.39
N PHE A 111 1.33 14.26 -0.68
CA PHE A 111 0.22 14.73 0.13
C PHE A 111 0.00 13.86 1.36
N TYR A 112 -0.65 14.43 2.37
CA TYR A 112 -1.01 13.70 3.57
C TYR A 112 -2.32 12.95 3.37
N ARG A 113 -2.35 11.68 3.77
CA ARG A 113 -3.56 10.85 3.77
C ARG A 113 -3.66 10.07 5.08
N ASN A 114 -4.88 9.85 5.56
CA ASN A 114 -5.11 8.95 6.68
C ASN A 114 -5.23 7.52 6.13
N ILE A 115 -4.27 6.67 6.46
CA ILE A 115 -4.21 5.28 6.03
C ILE A 115 -4.34 4.35 7.22
N GLU A 116 -4.77 3.11 6.98
CA GLU A 116 -4.95 2.11 8.02
C GLU A 116 -3.60 1.54 8.48
N CYS A 117 -3.49 1.32 9.79
CA CYS A 117 -2.31 0.72 10.40
C CYS A 117 -2.30 -0.80 10.15
N ASN A 118 -1.36 -1.23 9.31
CA ASN A 118 -1.03 -2.63 9.11
C ASN A 118 0.26 -2.98 9.88
N TRP A 119 0.16 -3.07 11.21
CA TRP A 119 1.27 -3.49 12.06
C TRP A 119 1.24 -4.99 12.29
N THR A 120 2.41 -5.62 12.27
CA THR A 120 2.56 -7.07 12.46
C THR A 120 3.33 -7.34 13.76
N SER A 121 2.84 -8.30 14.56
CA SER A 121 3.54 -8.75 15.78
C SER A 121 4.56 -9.86 15.50
N GLY A 122 4.74 -10.25 14.24
CA GLY A 122 5.61 -11.35 13.82
C GLY A 122 4.96 -12.74 13.84
N ASN A 123 3.67 -12.83 14.16
CA ASN A 123 2.94 -14.10 14.19
C ASN A 123 2.61 -14.58 12.77
N LYS A 124 3.07 -15.79 12.41
CA LYS A 124 2.74 -16.43 11.12
C LYS A 124 1.38 -17.09 11.18
N ARG A 125 0.55 -16.85 10.17
CA ARG A 125 -0.75 -17.51 10.06
C ARG A 125 -0.61 -19.03 9.94
N SER A 126 0.35 -19.49 9.14
CA SER A 126 0.65 -20.91 8.96
C SER A 126 1.04 -21.60 10.28
N ASN A 127 1.91 -20.97 11.08
CA ASN A 127 2.29 -21.52 12.39
C ASN A 127 1.09 -21.61 13.33
N THR A 128 0.24 -20.58 13.33
CA THR A 128 -0.97 -20.55 14.16
C THR A 128 -1.93 -21.67 13.77
N LEU A 129 -2.12 -21.92 12.46
CA LEU A 129 -2.91 -23.04 11.95
C LEU A 129 -2.32 -24.39 12.37
N LEU A 130 -1.00 -24.54 12.24
CA LEU A 130 -0.30 -25.76 12.63
C LEU A 130 -0.51 -26.05 14.13
N PHE A 131 -0.33 -25.03 14.97
CA PHE A 131 -0.58 -25.14 16.40
C PHE A 131 -2.05 -25.42 16.72
N SER A 132 -3.00 -24.88 15.97
CA SER A 132 -4.43 -25.19 16.13
C SER A 132 -4.75 -26.65 15.83
N ILE A 133 -4.12 -27.24 14.81
CA ILE A 133 -4.38 -28.63 14.41
C ILE A 133 -3.74 -29.62 15.39
N PHE A 134 -2.46 -29.43 15.72
CA PHE A 134 -1.73 -30.39 16.56
C PHE A 134 -1.91 -30.17 18.06
N LEU A 135 -2.05 -28.92 18.50
CA LEU A 135 -2.02 -28.52 19.92
C LEU A 135 -3.23 -27.66 20.32
N GLY A 136 -4.24 -27.51 19.46
CA GLY A 136 -5.38 -26.64 19.74
C GLY A 136 -6.30 -27.15 20.85
N GLY A 137 -6.30 -28.46 21.12
CA GLY A 137 -7.05 -29.06 22.25
C GLY A 137 -6.49 -28.65 23.60
N LEU A 138 -5.19 -28.32 23.66
CA LEU A 138 -4.54 -27.73 24.84
C LEU A 138 -4.61 -26.19 24.82
N GLY A 139 -5.20 -25.58 23.78
CA GLY A 139 -5.30 -24.13 23.63
C GLY A 139 -3.99 -23.43 23.25
N PHE A 140 -2.99 -24.16 22.73
CA PHE A 140 -1.68 -23.60 22.40
C PHE A 140 -1.76 -22.55 21.27
N ASP A 141 -2.71 -22.71 20.34
CA ASP A 141 -3.06 -21.73 19.31
C ASP A 141 -3.46 -20.37 19.90
N ARG A 142 -4.25 -20.38 20.97
CA ARG A 142 -4.70 -19.16 21.67
C ARG A 142 -3.56 -18.53 22.46
N ILE A 143 -2.73 -19.34 23.12
CA ILE A 143 -1.54 -18.86 23.83
C ILE A 143 -0.56 -18.18 22.85
N TYR A 144 -0.34 -18.78 21.68
CA TYR A 144 0.52 -18.22 20.64
C TYR A 144 0.04 -16.85 20.13
N LEU A 145 -1.28 -16.65 20.07
CA LEU A 145 -1.90 -15.37 19.68
C LEU A 145 -1.99 -14.33 20.79
N GLY A 146 -1.65 -14.68 22.04
CA GLY A 146 -1.78 -13.81 23.22
C GLY A 146 -3.10 -13.95 23.99
N HIS A 147 -4.03 -14.78 23.50
CA HIS A 147 -5.35 -15.03 24.10
C HIS A 147 -5.28 -16.00 25.29
N ILE A 148 -4.54 -15.62 26.33
CA ILE A 148 -4.26 -16.49 27.49
C ILE A 148 -5.54 -16.88 28.24
N LYS A 149 -6.48 -15.93 28.41
CA LYS A 149 -7.74 -16.17 29.14
C LYS A 149 -8.60 -17.24 28.47
N GLU A 150 -8.70 -17.19 27.15
CA GLU A 150 -9.47 -18.16 26.36
C GLU A 150 -8.78 -19.53 26.32
N ALA A 151 -7.44 -19.55 26.31
CA ALA A 151 -6.67 -20.78 26.38
C ALA A 151 -6.95 -21.59 27.66
N PHE A 152 -7.05 -20.92 28.82
CA PHE A 152 -7.44 -21.58 30.07
C PHE A 152 -8.85 -22.17 30.01
N GLY A 153 -9.80 -21.48 29.36
CA GLY A 153 -11.14 -22.00 29.13
C GLY A 153 -11.14 -23.30 28.32
N LYS A 154 -10.30 -23.37 27.27
CA LYS A 154 -10.12 -24.61 26.50
C LYS A 154 -9.57 -25.75 27.35
N ILE A 155 -8.53 -25.51 28.14
CA ILE A 155 -7.92 -26.53 29.00
C ILE A 155 -8.94 -27.07 30.02
N PHE A 156 -9.71 -26.17 30.66
CA PHE A 156 -10.72 -26.58 31.64
C PHE A 156 -11.87 -27.37 31.00
N SER A 157 -12.19 -27.08 29.74
CA SER A 157 -13.16 -27.85 28.96
C SER A 157 -12.59 -29.15 28.36
N PHE A 158 -11.37 -29.56 28.75
CA PHE A 158 -10.61 -30.67 28.15
C PHE A 158 -10.51 -30.56 26.61
N GLY A 159 -10.39 -29.33 26.10
CA GLY A 159 -10.30 -29.06 24.67
C GLY A 159 -11.55 -29.43 23.88
N GLY A 160 -12.69 -29.65 24.56
CA GLY A 160 -13.98 -30.10 24.03
C GLY A 160 -13.88 -31.15 22.94
N LEU A 161 -13.18 -32.28 23.20
CA LEU A 161 -13.15 -33.47 22.33
C LEU A 161 -12.77 -33.20 20.85
N GLY A 162 -12.09 -32.08 20.56
CA GLY A 162 -11.70 -31.70 19.20
C GLY A 162 -12.73 -30.83 18.43
N ILE A 163 -13.85 -30.45 19.06
CA ILE A 163 -14.80 -29.50 18.45
C ILE A 163 -14.20 -28.09 18.43
N TRP A 164 -13.54 -27.68 19.52
CA TRP A 164 -12.85 -26.39 19.59
C TRP A 164 -11.71 -26.29 18.58
N THR A 165 -10.92 -27.35 18.41
CA THR A 165 -9.83 -27.37 17.41
C THR A 165 -10.37 -27.19 15.99
N LEU A 166 -11.50 -27.82 15.67
CA LEU A 166 -12.15 -27.69 14.37
C LEU A 166 -12.64 -26.24 14.15
N ILE A 167 -13.38 -25.67 15.11
CA ILE A 167 -13.89 -24.29 15.01
C ILE A 167 -12.73 -23.30 14.86
N ASP A 168 -11.70 -23.43 15.69
CA ASP A 168 -10.57 -22.50 15.68
C ASP A 168 -9.74 -22.58 14.41
N SER A 169 -9.51 -23.79 13.89
CA SER A 169 -8.84 -23.96 12.60
C SER A 169 -9.57 -23.23 11.47
N ILE A 170 -10.91 -23.28 11.45
CA ILE A 170 -11.74 -22.55 10.47
C ILE A 170 -11.63 -21.03 10.69
N LEU A 171 -11.73 -20.56 11.93
CA LEU A 171 -11.64 -19.13 12.24
C LEU A 171 -10.28 -18.53 11.88
N ILE A 172 -9.18 -19.26 12.10
CA ILE A 172 -7.83 -18.85 11.70
C ILE A 172 -7.68 -18.93 10.16
N ALA A 173 -8.25 -19.96 9.52
CA ALA A 173 -8.20 -20.15 8.06
C ALA A 173 -9.08 -19.16 7.27
N CYS A 174 -10.12 -18.60 7.89
CA CYS A 174 -10.87 -17.46 7.36
C CYS A 174 -10.27 -16.11 7.74
N GLY A 175 -9.35 -16.07 8.71
CA GLY A 175 -8.67 -14.84 9.14
C GLY A 175 -9.51 -13.99 10.08
N TYR A 176 -10.60 -14.56 10.60
CA TYR A 176 -11.46 -13.91 11.59
C TYR A 176 -10.76 -13.83 12.95
N LEU A 177 -9.97 -14.85 13.30
CA LEU A 177 -9.18 -14.83 14.52
C LEU A 177 -7.83 -14.17 14.27
N THR A 178 -7.54 -13.05 14.94
CA THR A 178 -6.28 -12.31 14.88
C THR A 178 -5.56 -12.29 16.24
N PRO A 179 -4.26 -11.94 16.29
CA PRO A 179 -3.54 -11.72 17.54
C PRO A 179 -4.24 -10.69 18.45
N ASP A 180 -4.10 -10.86 19.77
CA ASP A 180 -4.75 -10.03 20.79
C ASP A 180 -4.37 -8.54 20.69
N ASP A 181 -3.14 -8.26 20.28
CA ASP A 181 -2.64 -6.90 20.03
C ASP A 181 -3.31 -6.19 18.85
N GLY A 182 -4.18 -6.89 18.11
CA GLY A 182 -4.76 -6.41 16.87
C GLY A 182 -3.71 -6.25 15.78
N SER A 183 -2.66 -7.06 15.76
CA SER A 183 -1.72 -7.07 14.64
C SER A 183 -2.28 -7.87 13.46
N VAL A 184 -1.71 -7.70 12.28
CA VAL A 184 -1.97 -8.59 11.13
C VAL A 184 -0.97 -9.72 11.12
N TYR A 185 -1.39 -10.88 10.61
CA TYR A 185 -0.48 -12.00 10.35
C TYR A 185 0.57 -11.61 9.32
N ILE A 186 1.78 -12.12 9.52
CA ILE A 186 2.75 -12.15 8.42
C ILE A 186 2.42 -13.31 7.48
N GLU A 187 2.48 -13.04 6.18
CA GLU A 187 2.37 -14.03 5.11
C GLU A 187 3.56 -15.00 5.11
#